data_AF-A0A4Y2BAY3-F1
#
_entry.id   AF-A0A4Y2BAY3-F1
#
_cell.length_a   1.000
_cell.length_b   1.000
_cell.length_c   1.000
_cell.angle_alpha   90.00
_cell.angle_beta   90.00
_cell.angle_gamma   90.00
#
_symmetry.space_group_name_H-M   'P 1'
#
loop_
_entity.id
_entity.type
_entity.pdbx_description
1 polymer ?
#
loop_
_entity_poly.entity_id
_entity_poly.type
_entity_poly.pdbx_seq_one_letter_code
_entity_poly.pdbx_strand_id
1 'polypeptide(L)'
;MSACLYLSRHLGRIGSKACFTSSLQSFVPVTTSAARVASETFFEKNERLQRPLSPHLTIYKLQLTSVLSVTHRATGIVLSTGILENAIMDRKLQEEKEFELEKLNKEHELIKLKQELECGKIKLKQQQEFELEKLKINSELKLVRMQTQNQNQVLNLNNVNLTTLSPVQSSATKAAIINSKKKRKRVQHRAGEVMTEPNVIERLHEEELE
;
A
#
# COMPACT_ATOMS: atom_id res chain seq x y z
N MET A 1 16.69 33.75 30.05
CA MET A 1 15.71 34.65 29.41
C MET A 1 14.32 34.01 29.51
N SER A 2 13.51 34.40 30.49
CA SER A 2 12.06 34.40 30.36
C SER A 2 11.47 35.24 31.50
N ALA A 3 10.48 36.05 31.15
CA ALA A 3 10.03 37.23 31.87
C ALA A 3 9.46 36.91 33.27
N CYS A 4 10.15 37.41 34.30
CA CYS A 4 9.66 37.50 35.68
C CYS A 4 9.49 38.99 36.03
N LEU A 5 8.53 39.65 35.38
CA LEU A 5 8.02 40.95 35.80
C LEU A 5 6.61 41.08 35.24
N TYR A 6 5.59 41.13 36.09
CA TYR A 6 4.54 42.15 36.01
C TYR A 6 3.73 42.19 37.32
N LEU A 7 3.74 43.39 37.92
CA LEU A 7 2.84 43.99 38.90
C LEU A 7 3.02 43.74 40.39
N SER A 8 3.77 44.70 40.97
CA SER A 8 3.74 45.16 42.34
C SER A 8 2.40 45.79 42.76
N ARG A 9 2.26 45.90 44.09
CA ARG A 9 1.42 46.83 44.89
C ARG A 9 -0.06 46.41 44.95
N HIS A 10 -0.71 46.32 46.11
CA HIS A 10 -0.65 47.25 47.24
C HIS A 10 -1.42 46.59 48.39
N LEU A 11 -0.86 46.51 49.60
CA LEU A 11 -1.64 46.42 50.84
C LEU A 11 -0.75 46.92 51.99
N GLY A 12 -0.91 48.21 52.29
CA GLY A 12 -0.48 48.77 53.56
C GLY A 12 -1.48 48.34 54.62
N ARG A 13 -0.99 47.83 55.75
CA ARG A 13 -1.81 47.63 56.93
C ARG A 13 -1.04 48.03 58.19
N ILE A 14 -1.25 49.31 58.49
CA ILE A 14 -1.32 50.01 59.77
C ILE A 14 -1.14 49.10 60.99
N GLY A 15 -0.13 49.45 61.80
CA GLY A 15 0.30 48.73 62.98
C GLY A 15 -0.77 48.51 64.05
N SER A 16 -0.61 47.40 64.77
CA SER A 16 -1.25 47.16 66.06
C SER A 16 -0.17 47.19 67.14
N LYS A 17 -0.14 48.28 67.91
CA LYS A 17 0.39 48.24 69.26
C LYS A 17 -0.66 47.52 70.11
N ALA A 18 -0.34 46.37 70.67
CA ALA A 18 -1.14 45.77 71.73
C ALA A 18 -0.21 45.32 72.85
N CYS A 19 -0.50 45.86 74.02
CA CYS A 19 0.26 45.80 75.24
C CYS A 19 0.25 44.37 75.80
N PHE A 20 1.43 43.90 76.20
CA PHE A 20 1.60 42.77 77.10
C PHE A 20 0.83 43.08 78.38
N THR A 21 -0.25 42.34 78.65
CA THR A 21 -0.84 42.28 80.00
C THR A 21 -0.89 40.85 80.46
N SER A 22 -0.43 40.69 81.69
CA SER A 22 -0.05 39.49 82.39
C SER A 22 -1.24 38.62 82.79
N SER A 23 -1.02 37.30 82.68
CA SER A 23 -1.40 36.28 83.66
C SER A 23 -2.65 36.56 84.49
N LEU A 24 -3.77 35.93 84.14
CA LEU A 24 -4.73 35.44 85.13
C LEU A 24 -5.32 34.09 84.69
N GLN A 25 -5.06 33.10 85.55
CA GLN A 25 -5.77 31.84 85.80
C GLN A 25 -6.51 31.15 84.65
N SER A 26 -5.94 30.01 84.24
CA SER A 26 -6.67 28.86 83.69
C SER A 26 -7.76 28.41 84.66
N PHE A 27 -8.97 28.94 84.50
CA PHE A 27 -10.20 28.29 84.96
C PHE A 27 -10.62 27.32 83.86
N VAL A 28 -10.48 26.02 84.11
CA VAL A 28 -11.07 25.00 83.25
C VAL A 28 -12.59 25.12 83.43
N PRO A 29 -13.37 25.49 82.40
CA PRO A 29 -14.81 25.62 82.56
C PRO A 29 -15.40 24.25 82.83
N VAL A 30 -16.03 24.11 84.01
CA VAL A 30 -16.94 23.02 84.33
C VAL A 30 -17.90 22.85 83.16
N THR A 31 -17.93 21.64 82.61
CA THR A 31 -18.69 21.27 81.41
C THR A 31 -20.19 21.26 81.70
N THR A 32 -20.75 22.45 81.94
CA THR A 32 -22.20 22.65 81.92
C THR A 32 -22.70 22.36 80.51
N SER A 33 -23.85 21.69 80.39
CA SER A 33 -24.51 21.47 79.10
C SER A 33 -24.70 22.78 78.32
N ALA A 34 -24.86 23.91 79.02
CA ALA A 34 -24.90 25.25 78.46
C ALA A 34 -23.61 25.67 77.73
N ALA A 35 -22.42 25.28 78.22
CA ALA A 35 -21.15 25.55 77.54
C ALA A 35 -20.99 24.72 76.26
N ARG A 36 -21.52 23.48 76.22
CA ARG A 36 -21.59 22.67 74.98
C ARG A 36 -22.52 23.29 73.96
N VAL A 37 -23.67 23.80 74.40
CA VAL A 37 -24.63 24.53 73.54
C VAL A 37 -24.06 25.87 73.05
N ALA A 38 -23.13 26.49 73.80
CA ALA A 38 -22.40 27.68 73.37
C ALA A 38 -21.31 27.38 72.31
N SER A 39 -20.82 26.12 72.24
CA SER A 39 -19.85 25.68 71.23
C SER A 39 -20.46 25.05 69.97
N GLU A 40 -21.79 24.85 69.92
CA GLU A 40 -22.49 24.29 68.75
C GLU A 40 -22.40 25.26 67.55
N THR A 41 -22.16 24.72 66.35
CA THR A 41 -22.19 25.54 65.13
C THR A 41 -23.62 26.00 64.82
N PHE A 42 -23.77 27.11 64.09
CA PHE A 42 -25.09 27.67 63.74
C PHE A 42 -26.02 26.64 63.09
N PHE A 43 -25.46 25.77 62.23
CA PHE A 43 -26.20 24.71 61.55
C PHE A 43 -26.62 23.59 62.50
N GLU A 44 -25.71 23.07 63.34
CA GLU A 44 -26.02 22.04 64.34
C GLU A 44 -27.14 22.47 65.30
N LYS A 45 -27.09 23.72 65.75
CA LYS A 45 -28.13 24.29 66.61
C LYS A 45 -29.49 24.37 65.90
N ASN A 46 -29.52 24.72 64.61
CA ASN A 46 -30.77 24.80 63.84
C ASN A 46 -31.35 23.42 63.49
N GLU A 47 -30.48 22.43 63.23
CA GLU A 47 -30.88 21.02 63.03
C GLU A 47 -31.45 20.42 64.31
N ARG A 48 -30.79 20.62 65.45
CA ARG A 48 -31.28 20.18 66.77
C ARG A 48 -32.63 20.82 67.14
N LEU A 49 -32.82 22.08 66.79
CA LEU A 49 -34.07 22.82 67.02
C LEU A 49 -35.14 22.58 65.95
N GLN A 50 -34.83 21.80 64.89
CA GLN A 50 -35.74 21.47 63.79
C GLN A 50 -36.45 22.70 63.19
N ARG A 51 -35.72 23.80 63.03
CA ARG A 51 -36.31 25.03 62.47
C ARG A 51 -36.55 24.84 60.98
N PRO A 52 -37.79 25.01 60.48
CA PRO A 52 -38.06 24.87 59.06
C PRO A 52 -37.37 26.00 58.29
N LEU A 53 -36.83 25.66 57.12
CA LEU A 53 -36.35 26.67 56.19
C LEU A 53 -37.54 27.41 55.61
N SER A 54 -37.42 28.73 55.50
CA SER A 54 -38.44 29.50 54.79
C SER A 54 -38.48 29.04 53.33
N PRO A 55 -39.69 28.93 52.74
CA PRO A 55 -39.80 28.62 51.33
C PRO A 55 -39.16 29.77 50.56
N HIS A 56 -38.16 29.48 49.73
CA HIS A 56 -37.39 30.51 49.01
C HIS A 56 -37.72 30.44 47.52
N LEU A 57 -37.38 29.35 46.83
CA LEU A 57 -37.69 29.23 45.39
C LEU A 57 -39.20 29.20 45.09
N THR A 58 -40.01 28.69 46.00
CA THR A 58 -41.45 28.49 45.78
C THR A 58 -42.28 29.77 45.88
N ILE A 59 -41.83 30.76 46.67
CA ILE A 59 -42.58 32.02 46.87
C ILE A 59 -42.09 33.17 45.99
N TYR A 60 -40.89 33.06 45.43
CA TYR A 60 -40.35 34.10 44.55
C TYR A 60 -40.96 33.98 43.15
N LYS A 61 -41.34 35.14 42.60
CA LYS A 61 -41.81 35.24 41.22
C LYS A 61 -40.65 34.90 40.27
N LEU A 62 -40.93 34.06 39.26
CA LEU A 62 -39.97 33.76 38.20
C LEU A 62 -39.66 35.02 37.39
N GLN A 63 -38.50 35.63 37.63
CA GLN A 63 -37.98 36.77 36.88
C GLN A 63 -37.21 36.28 35.65
N LEU A 64 -37.31 37.00 34.53
CA LEU A 64 -36.57 36.68 33.28
C LEU A 64 -35.05 36.55 33.52
N THR A 65 -34.49 37.38 34.41
CA THR A 65 -33.08 37.34 34.80
C THR A 65 -32.68 36.04 35.51
N SER A 66 -33.55 35.52 36.37
CA SER A 66 -33.34 34.24 37.07
C SER A 66 -33.42 33.06 36.10
N VAL A 67 -34.44 33.04 35.25
CA VAL A 67 -34.60 32.00 34.22
C VAL A 67 -33.41 32.01 33.26
N LEU A 68 -33.00 33.19 32.78
CA LEU A 68 -31.85 33.33 31.89
C LEU A 68 -30.54 32.84 32.53
N SER A 69 -30.34 33.10 33.83
CA SER A 69 -29.15 32.60 34.53
C SER A 69 -29.13 31.07 34.64
N VAL A 70 -30.29 30.45 34.93
CA VAL A 70 -30.42 29.00 34.99
C VAL A 70 -30.23 28.36 33.63
N THR A 71 -30.86 28.91 32.58
CA THR A 71 -30.72 28.38 31.22
C THR A 71 -29.29 28.52 30.72
N HIS A 72 -28.59 29.63 30.98
CA HIS A 72 -27.18 29.78 30.60
C HIS A 72 -26.29 28.70 31.22
N ARG A 73 -26.49 28.40 32.51
CA ARG A 73 -25.76 27.32 33.21
C ARG A 73 -26.13 25.95 32.64
N ALA A 74 -27.42 25.70 32.39
CA ALA A 74 -27.90 24.43 31.83
C ALA A 74 -27.36 24.19 30.40
N THR A 75 -27.43 25.19 29.53
CA THR A 75 -26.88 25.12 28.16
C THR A 75 -25.37 24.89 28.19
N GLY A 76 -24.65 25.52 29.13
CA GLY A 76 -23.23 25.26 29.33
C GLY A 76 -22.94 23.79 29.67
N ILE A 77 -23.67 23.20 30.62
CA ILE A 77 -23.51 21.78 31.00
C ILE A 77 -23.84 20.85 29.83
N VAL A 78 -24.95 21.09 29.13
CA VAL A 78 -25.38 20.28 27.98
C VAL A 78 -24.35 20.33 26.86
N LEU A 79 -23.81 21.52 26.55
CA LEU A 79 -22.81 21.65 25.49
C LEU A 79 -21.47 21.00 25.88
N SER A 80 -21.01 21.21 27.13
CA SER A 80 -19.76 20.60 27.60
C SER A 80 -19.84 19.07 27.66
N THR A 81 -20.97 18.51 28.10
CA THR A 81 -21.19 17.06 28.13
C THR A 81 -21.29 16.47 26.72
N GLY A 82 -22.04 17.10 25.82
CA GLY A 82 -22.14 16.66 24.42
C GLY A 82 -20.81 16.67 23.69
N ILE A 83 -19.97 17.70 23.89
CA ILE A 83 -18.62 17.73 23.30
C ILE A 83 -17.72 16.63 23.87
N LEU A 84 -17.79 16.38 25.18
CA LEU A 84 -17.00 15.33 25.81
C LEU A 84 -17.43 13.94 25.33
N GLU A 85 -18.73 13.68 25.26
CA GLU A 85 -19.28 12.42 24.75
C GLU A 85 -18.92 12.19 23.28
N ASN A 86 -19.04 13.22 22.44
CA ASN A 86 -18.63 13.16 21.04
C ASN A 86 -17.13 12.89 20.92
N ALA A 87 -16.28 13.61 21.67
CA ALA A 87 -14.83 13.39 21.65
C ALA A 87 -14.43 11.98 22.14
N ILE A 88 -15.17 11.41 23.09
CA ILE A 88 -14.95 10.03 23.56
C ILE A 88 -15.41 9.03 22.49
N MET A 89 -16.55 9.28 21.85
CA MET A 89 -17.12 8.41 20.83
C MET A 89 -16.32 8.42 19.53
N ASP A 90 -15.79 9.57 19.13
CA ASP A 90 -14.93 9.73 17.95
C ASP A 90 -13.66 8.87 18.05
N ARG A 91 -13.10 8.71 19.26
CA ARG A 91 -11.94 7.81 19.46
C ARG A 91 -12.28 6.34 19.26
N LYS A 92 -13.43 5.89 19.75
CA LYS A 92 -13.87 4.49 19.57
C LYS A 92 -14.19 4.18 18.11
N LEU A 93 -14.84 5.11 17.43
CA LEU A 93 -15.18 4.97 16.02
C LEU A 93 -13.92 4.92 15.13
N GLN A 94 -12.87 5.68 15.50
CA GLN A 94 -11.62 5.70 14.74
C GLN A 94 -10.88 4.35 14.83
N GLU A 95 -10.80 3.74 16.01
CA GLU A 95 -10.14 2.44 16.21
C GLU A 95 -10.82 1.31 15.42
N GLU A 96 -12.16 1.28 15.40
CA GLU A 96 -12.91 0.29 14.62
C GLU A 96 -12.67 0.44 13.11
N LYS A 97 -12.57 1.68 12.62
CA LYS A 97 -12.31 1.94 11.21
C LYS A 97 -10.88 1.59 10.79
N GLU A 98 -9.90 1.87 11.64
CA GLU A 98 -8.51 1.51 11.33
C GLU A 98 -8.31 -0.01 11.32
N PHE A 99 -8.99 -0.73 12.21
CA PHE A 99 -8.94 -2.20 12.22
C PHE A 99 -9.56 -2.81 10.95
N GLU A 100 -10.73 -2.33 10.52
CA GLU A 100 -11.37 -2.80 9.28
C GLU A 100 -10.56 -2.42 8.03
N LEU A 101 -9.94 -1.23 8.01
CA LEU A 101 -9.07 -0.82 6.92
C LEU A 101 -7.83 -1.71 6.82
N GLU A 102 -7.19 -2.03 7.95
CA GLU A 102 -6.02 -2.89 7.97
C GLU A 102 -6.35 -4.34 7.58
N LYS A 103 -7.53 -4.82 7.97
CA LYS A 103 -8.04 -6.14 7.57
C LYS A 103 -8.23 -6.21 6.05
N LEU A 104 -8.88 -5.22 5.44
CA LEU A 104 -9.07 -5.16 3.99
C LEU A 104 -7.74 -5.10 3.23
N ASN A 105 -6.77 -4.33 3.73
CA ASN A 105 -5.45 -4.21 3.10
C ASN A 105 -4.71 -5.56 3.08
N LYS A 106 -4.77 -6.31 4.19
CA LYS A 106 -4.19 -7.66 4.28
C LYS A 106 -4.88 -8.64 3.33
N GLU A 107 -6.20 -8.57 3.20
CA GLU A 107 -6.94 -9.42 2.27
C GLU A 107 -6.59 -9.12 0.80
N HIS A 108 -6.44 -7.84 0.43
CA HIS A 108 -6.01 -7.44 -0.90
C HIS A 108 -4.60 -7.95 -1.26
N GLU A 109 -3.64 -7.83 -0.33
CA GLU A 109 -2.29 -8.36 -0.52
C GLU A 109 -2.29 -9.89 -0.65
N LEU A 110 -3.14 -10.58 0.11
CA LEU A 110 -3.29 -12.04 -0.02
C LEU A 110 -3.82 -12.45 -1.40
N ILE A 111 -4.80 -11.71 -1.94
CA ILE A 111 -5.35 -11.97 -3.28
C ILE A 111 -4.29 -11.74 -4.35
N LYS A 112 -3.51 -10.66 -4.23
CA LYS A 112 -2.43 -10.33 -5.16
C LYS A 112 -1.37 -11.42 -5.20
N LEU A 113 -0.90 -11.88 -4.04
CA LEU A 113 0.08 -12.97 -3.96
C LEU A 113 -0.48 -14.28 -4.51
N LYS A 114 -1.76 -14.58 -4.29
CA LYS A 114 -2.42 -15.76 -4.88
C LYS A 114 -2.46 -15.68 -6.40
N GLN A 115 -2.77 -14.52 -6.96
CA GLN A 115 -2.76 -14.30 -8.41
C GLN A 115 -1.36 -14.42 -9.01
N GLU A 116 -0.34 -13.86 -8.35
CA GLU A 116 1.04 -13.98 -8.79
C GLU A 116 1.51 -15.45 -8.81
N LEU A 117 1.12 -16.22 -7.79
CA LEU A 117 1.45 -17.62 -7.68
C LEU A 117 0.72 -18.48 -8.74
N GLU A 118 -0.57 -18.21 -8.98
CA GLU A 118 -1.33 -18.84 -10.08
C GLU A 118 -0.73 -18.53 -11.45
N CYS A 119 -0.41 -17.26 -11.72
CA CYS A 119 0.25 -16.84 -12.95
C CYS A 119 1.62 -17.51 -13.12
N GLY A 120 2.39 -17.64 -12.04
CA GLY A 120 3.66 -18.36 -12.01
C GLY A 120 3.52 -19.84 -12.35
N LYS A 121 2.51 -20.53 -11.78
CA LYS A 121 2.21 -21.93 -12.10
C LYS A 121 1.88 -22.13 -13.58
N ILE A 122 1.07 -21.23 -14.16
CA ILE A 122 0.70 -21.29 -15.59
C ILE A 122 1.94 -21.13 -16.47
N LYS A 123 2.80 -20.15 -16.17
CA LYS A 123 4.05 -19.91 -16.91
C LYS A 123 4.98 -21.12 -16.89
N LEU A 124 5.19 -21.72 -15.72
CA LEU A 124 6.03 -22.91 -15.58
C LEU A 124 5.45 -24.12 -16.32
N LYS A 125 4.12 -24.30 -16.26
CA LYS A 125 3.45 -25.39 -16.97
C LYS A 125 3.58 -25.23 -18.49
N GLN A 126 3.34 -24.03 -19.02
CA GLN A 126 3.53 -23.73 -20.44
C GLN A 126 4.98 -23.98 -20.88
N GLN A 127 5.95 -23.62 -20.04
CA GLN A 127 7.35 -23.82 -20.36
C GLN A 127 7.76 -25.30 -20.36
N GLN A 128 7.20 -26.11 -19.47
CA GLN A 128 7.38 -27.57 -19.50
C GLN A 128 6.73 -28.21 -20.72
N GLU A 129 5.51 -27.78 -21.08
CA GLU A 129 4.81 -28.27 -22.27
C GLU A 129 5.60 -27.94 -23.56
N PHE A 130 6.18 -26.74 -23.64
CA PHE A 130 7.01 -26.33 -24.76
C PHE A 130 8.31 -27.14 -24.89
N GLU A 131 8.98 -27.43 -23.77
CA GLU A 131 10.18 -28.27 -23.79
C GLU A 131 9.85 -29.73 -24.15
N LEU A 132 8.71 -30.25 -23.71
CA LEU A 132 8.22 -31.57 -24.13
C LEU A 132 7.92 -31.62 -25.63
N GLU A 133 7.31 -30.56 -26.18
CA GLU A 133 6.99 -30.46 -27.60
C GLU A 133 8.26 -30.37 -28.46
N LYS A 134 9.26 -29.58 -28.06
CA LYS A 134 10.59 -29.56 -28.70
C LYS A 134 11.23 -30.95 -28.75
N LEU A 135 11.19 -31.67 -27.63
CA LEU A 135 11.77 -33.01 -27.56
C LEU A 135 11.03 -33.99 -28.48
N LYS A 136 9.69 -33.89 -28.54
CA LYS A 136 8.86 -34.71 -29.43
C LYS A 136 9.15 -34.42 -30.91
N ILE A 137 9.24 -33.15 -31.30
CA ILE A 137 9.61 -32.74 -32.67
C ILE A 137 10.99 -33.27 -33.04
N ASN A 138 11.97 -33.16 -32.13
CA ASN A 138 13.32 -33.64 -32.39
C ASN A 138 13.40 -35.16 -32.55
N SER A 139 12.61 -35.94 -31.80
CA SER A 139 12.53 -37.40 -31.98
C SER A 139 11.88 -37.79 -33.32
N GLU A 140 10.80 -37.10 -33.71
CA GLU A 140 10.11 -37.34 -34.98
C GLU A 140 11.01 -36.99 -36.17
N LEU A 141 11.69 -35.86 -36.11
CA LEU A 141 12.64 -35.44 -37.16
C LEU A 141 13.81 -36.42 -37.30
N LYS A 142 14.28 -37.02 -36.19
CA LYS A 142 15.31 -38.06 -36.21
C LYS A 142 14.79 -39.35 -36.86
N LEU A 143 13.54 -39.73 -36.58
CA LEU A 143 12.91 -40.90 -37.19
C LEU A 143 12.74 -40.72 -38.70
N VAL A 144 12.23 -39.56 -39.14
CA VAL A 144 12.09 -39.21 -40.56
C VAL A 144 13.44 -39.24 -41.26
N ARG A 145 14.48 -38.64 -40.67
CA ARG A 145 15.84 -38.66 -41.24
C ARG A 145 16.36 -40.10 -41.42
N MET A 146 16.14 -40.98 -40.45
CA MET A 146 16.52 -42.39 -40.55
C MET A 146 15.74 -43.14 -41.64
N GLN A 147 14.43 -42.86 -41.80
CA GLN A 147 13.61 -43.42 -42.88
C GLN A 147 14.07 -42.95 -44.25
N THR A 148 14.32 -41.65 -44.44
CA THR A 148 14.83 -41.11 -45.71
C THR A 148 16.22 -41.65 -46.03
N GLN A 149 17.09 -41.83 -45.04
CA GLN A 149 18.40 -42.43 -45.23
C GLN A 149 18.30 -43.91 -45.63
N ASN A 150 17.38 -44.68 -45.02
CA ASN A 150 17.08 -46.04 -45.44
C ASN A 150 16.49 -46.11 -46.85
N GLN A 151 15.57 -45.21 -47.20
CA GLN A 151 15.03 -45.12 -48.57
C GLN A 151 16.11 -44.77 -49.59
N ASN A 152 17.02 -43.83 -49.26
CA ASN A 152 18.15 -43.50 -50.11
C ASN A 152 19.14 -44.67 -50.26
N GLN A 153 19.34 -45.48 -49.21
CA GLN A 153 20.12 -46.72 -49.32
C GLN A 153 19.42 -47.76 -50.21
N VAL A 154 18.10 -47.94 -50.07
CA VAL A 154 17.31 -48.83 -50.93
C VAL A 154 17.30 -48.36 -52.39
N LEU A 155 17.13 -47.06 -52.65
CA LEU A 155 17.23 -46.47 -54.00
C LEU A 155 18.64 -46.62 -54.58
N ASN A 156 19.69 -46.48 -53.78
CA ASN A 156 21.06 -46.68 -54.21
C ASN A 156 21.34 -48.16 -54.54
N LEU A 157 20.85 -49.10 -53.72
CA LEU A 157 20.91 -50.54 -53.98
C LEU A 157 20.17 -50.92 -55.28
N ASN A 158 18.99 -50.34 -55.51
CA ASN A 158 18.20 -50.56 -56.73
C ASN A 158 18.88 -49.96 -57.98
N ASN A 159 19.53 -48.80 -57.86
CA ASN A 159 20.30 -48.21 -58.96
C ASN A 159 21.56 -49.01 -59.28
N VAL A 160 22.25 -49.56 -58.27
CA VAL A 160 23.38 -50.48 -58.48
C VAL A 160 22.92 -51.75 -59.20
N ASN A 161 21.78 -52.32 -58.81
CA ASN A 161 21.18 -53.46 -59.52
C ASN A 161 20.64 -53.12 -60.93
N LEU A 162 20.28 -51.86 -61.19
CA LEU A 162 19.89 -51.40 -62.52
C LEU A 162 21.12 -51.17 -63.43
N THR A 163 22.26 -50.77 -62.86
CA THR A 163 23.53 -50.64 -63.61
C THR A 163 24.19 -51.96 -63.98
N THR A 164 23.85 -53.07 -63.31
CA THR A 164 24.35 -54.41 -63.66
C THR A 164 23.51 -55.12 -64.72
N LEU A 165 22.39 -54.53 -65.15
CA LEU A 165 21.45 -55.14 -66.13
C LEU A 165 21.27 -54.34 -67.44
N SER A 166 22.13 -53.37 -67.75
CA SER A 166 22.13 -52.68 -69.06
C SER A 166 23.43 -52.92 -69.84
N PRO A 167 23.40 -53.30 -71.13
CA PRO A 167 24.60 -53.60 -71.90
C PRO A 167 25.31 -52.32 -72.38
N VAL A 168 26.63 -52.29 -72.19
CA VAL A 168 27.69 -51.61 -72.96
C VAL A 168 27.25 -50.45 -73.86
N GLN A 169 27.66 -49.21 -73.53
CA GLN A 169 27.95 -48.20 -74.56
C GLN A 169 29.25 -47.41 -74.27
N SER A 170 30.05 -47.34 -75.34
CA SER A 170 31.45 -46.94 -75.45
C SER A 170 31.77 -45.48 -75.07
N SER A 171 32.98 -45.30 -74.51
CA SER A 171 33.66 -44.06 -74.10
C SER A 171 33.94 -43.01 -75.18
N ALA A 172 33.37 -43.12 -76.39
CA ALA A 172 33.72 -42.28 -77.54
C ALA A 172 33.01 -40.90 -77.58
N THR A 173 31.91 -40.69 -76.85
CA THR A 173 31.07 -39.49 -77.01
C THR A 173 31.48 -38.29 -76.14
N LYS A 174 32.25 -38.51 -75.06
CA LYS A 174 32.67 -37.44 -74.14
C LYS A 174 33.73 -36.52 -74.74
N ALA A 175 34.60 -37.04 -75.61
CA ALA A 175 35.67 -36.26 -76.27
C ALA A 175 35.13 -35.30 -77.35
N ALA A 176 34.03 -35.64 -78.02
CA ALA A 176 33.42 -34.80 -79.07
C ALA A 176 32.81 -33.50 -78.52
N ILE A 177 32.29 -33.52 -77.29
CA ILE A 177 31.66 -32.35 -76.64
C ILE A 177 32.72 -31.36 -76.11
N ILE A 178 33.89 -31.84 -75.71
CA ILE A 178 34.98 -30.98 -75.21
C ILE A 178 35.61 -30.17 -76.36
N ASN A 179 35.77 -30.77 -77.54
CA ASN A 179 36.32 -30.09 -78.72
C ASN A 179 35.39 -29.01 -79.28
N SER A 180 34.06 -29.19 -79.19
CA SER A 180 33.10 -28.17 -79.64
C SER A 180 33.04 -26.95 -78.71
N LYS A 181 33.20 -27.15 -77.38
CA LYS A 181 33.25 -26.06 -76.40
C LYS A 181 34.57 -25.27 -76.45
N LYS A 182 35.71 -25.92 -76.74
CA LYS A 182 37.01 -25.25 -76.87
C LYS A 182 37.10 -24.34 -78.10
N LYS A 183 36.40 -24.67 -79.19
CA LYS A 183 36.32 -23.84 -80.42
C LYS A 183 35.45 -22.59 -80.25
N ARG A 184 34.43 -22.61 -79.37
CA ARG A 184 33.59 -21.44 -79.04
C ARG A 184 34.26 -20.44 -78.08
N LYS A 185 35.14 -20.90 -77.17
CA LYS A 185 35.86 -20.02 -76.23
C LYS A 185 37.00 -19.19 -76.85
N ARG A 186 37.49 -19.54 -78.05
CA ARG A 186 38.61 -18.81 -78.71
C ARG A 186 38.16 -17.53 -79.45
N VAL A 187 36.85 -17.30 -79.60
CA VAL A 187 36.28 -16.18 -80.36
C VAL A 187 35.83 -15.01 -79.46
N GLN A 188 35.79 -15.17 -78.13
CA GLN A 188 35.30 -14.11 -77.21
C GLN A 188 36.38 -13.39 -76.39
N HIS A 189 37.67 -13.71 -76.56
CA HIS A 189 38.76 -13.11 -75.75
C HIS A 189 39.31 -11.77 -76.28
N ARG A 190 38.54 -10.95 -77.00
CA ARG A 190 39.04 -9.66 -77.55
C ARG A 190 38.15 -8.43 -77.34
N ALA A 191 37.20 -8.44 -76.41
CA ALA A 191 36.48 -7.22 -76.06
C ALA A 191 35.95 -7.27 -74.62
N GLY A 192 36.27 -6.24 -73.82
CA GLY A 192 35.43 -5.77 -72.73
C GLY A 192 35.64 -6.40 -71.36
N GLU A 193 36.62 -5.88 -70.63
CA GLU A 193 36.73 -5.91 -69.17
C GLU A 193 35.78 -4.85 -68.57
N VAL A 194 34.85 -5.23 -67.68
CA VAL A 194 34.30 -4.33 -66.64
C VAL A 194 33.89 -5.17 -65.41
N MET A 195 34.62 -4.95 -64.32
CA MET A 195 34.30 -5.31 -62.94
C MET A 195 33.03 -4.60 -62.46
N THR A 196 32.20 -5.23 -61.62
CA THR A 196 31.71 -4.67 -60.34
C THR A 196 30.67 -5.59 -59.67
N GLU A 197 31.01 -6.08 -58.49
CA GLU A 197 30.21 -5.91 -57.26
C GLU A 197 30.93 -4.79 -56.47
N PRO A 198 30.38 -4.04 -55.48
CA PRO A 198 29.12 -4.18 -54.73
C PRO A 198 28.40 -2.83 -54.38
N ASN A 199 27.37 -2.90 -53.52
CA ASN A 199 27.02 -1.93 -52.45
C ASN A 199 26.08 -0.71 -52.71
N VAL A 200 25.21 -0.49 -51.71
CA VAL A 200 24.50 0.74 -51.30
C VAL A 200 23.17 1.08 -51.99
N ILE A 201 22.05 0.58 -51.45
CA ILE A 201 20.85 1.41 -51.16
C ILE A 201 20.25 0.95 -49.81
N GLU A 202 21.03 1.11 -48.74
CA GLU A 202 20.51 1.78 -47.53
C GLU A 202 20.78 3.27 -47.76
N ARG A 203 19.88 4.14 -47.29
CA ARG A 203 19.77 5.60 -47.51
C ARG A 203 18.85 6.05 -48.64
N LEU A 204 17.56 5.79 -48.49
CA LEU A 204 16.46 6.78 -48.63
C LEU A 204 15.25 6.21 -47.86
N HIS A 205 15.34 6.13 -46.53
CA HIS A 205 14.53 6.97 -45.65
C HIS A 205 14.13 8.33 -46.26
N GLU A 206 12.84 8.64 -46.07
CA GLU A 206 12.14 9.93 -46.22
C GLU A 206 11.46 10.23 -47.57
N GLU A 207 10.11 10.23 -47.47
CA GLU A 207 9.10 10.94 -48.28
C GLU A 207 8.97 10.49 -49.75
N GLU A 208 7.82 10.02 -50.24
CA GLU A 208 6.47 10.59 -50.23
C GLU A 208 5.43 9.44 -50.40
N LEU A 209 4.43 9.36 -49.51
CA LEU A 209 2.99 9.59 -49.79
C LEU A 209 2.32 8.65 -50.82
N GLU A 210 1.70 7.58 -50.32
CA GLU A 210 0.24 7.33 -50.36
C GLU A 210 -0.16 6.28 -49.33
#